data_AF-K5B9Z9-F1
#
_entry.id   AF-K5B9Z9-F1
#
_cell.length_a   1.000
_cell.length_b   1.000
_cell.length_c   1.000
_cell.angle_alpha   90.00
_cell.angle_beta   90.00
_cell.angle_gamma   90.00
#
_symmetry.space_group_name_H-M   'P 1'
#
loop_
_entity.id
_entity.type
_entity.pdbx_description
1 polymer ?
#
loop_
_entity_poly.entity_id
_entity_poly.type
_entity_poly.pdbx_seq_one_letter_code
_entity_poly.pdbx_strand_id
1 'polypeptide(L)'
;MAIATCRNGAAPPDVPLADIDLGDWRFWQRDEQWRDGAFATLRREAPISFHRPLRGGGVDPGPGHWALTRYDDIWFASRHPQLFSSSPNIVISDGNPELSEFSAR
;
A
#
# COMPACT_ATOMS: atom_id res chain seq x y z
N MET A 1 10.30 21.82 5.41
CA MET A 1 10.30 20.65 4.51
C MET A 1 11.75 20.41 4.09
N ALA A 2 12.44 19.48 4.75
CA ALA A 2 13.80 19.11 4.38
C ALA A 2 13.72 18.16 3.17
N ILE A 3 14.41 18.50 2.08
CA ILE A 3 14.53 17.62 0.91
C ILE A 3 15.45 16.47 1.36
N ALA A 4 14.91 15.25 1.41
CA ALA A 4 15.70 14.08 1.75
C ALA A 4 16.86 13.92 0.74
N THR A 5 18.09 13.84 1.24
CA THR A 5 19.33 13.80 0.46
C THR A 5 19.64 12.39 -0.09
N CYS A 6 18.59 11.65 -0.48
CA CYS A 6 18.73 10.34 -1.10
C CYS A 6 19.70 10.41 -2.29
N ARG A 7 20.80 9.67 -2.23
CA ARG A 7 21.73 9.53 -3.35
C ARG A 7 21.09 8.56 -4.34
N ASN A 8 20.78 9.03 -5.54
CA ASN A 8 20.31 8.17 -6.63
C ASN A 8 21.21 6.92 -6.77
N GLY A 9 20.58 5.74 -6.78
CA GLY A 9 21.29 4.45 -6.90
C GLY A 9 21.89 3.91 -5.59
N ALA A 10 21.70 4.58 -4.45
CA ALA A 10 22.00 3.97 -3.16
C ALA A 10 21.06 2.80 -2.91
N ALA A 11 21.59 1.71 -2.35
CA ALA A 11 20.76 0.59 -1.92
C ALA A 11 19.86 1.04 -0.76
N PRO A 12 18.58 0.64 -0.76
CA PRO A 12 17.69 0.95 0.36
C PRO A 12 18.18 0.26 1.63
N PRO A 13 17.85 0.80 2.82
CA PRO A 13 18.19 0.17 4.08
C PRO A 13 17.53 -1.21 4.21
N ASP A 14 18.15 -2.10 4.97
CA ASP A 14 17.55 -3.40 5.28
C ASP A 14 16.47 -3.22 6.36
N VAL A 15 15.26 -3.67 6.05
CA VAL A 15 14.10 -3.63 6.94
C VAL A 15 13.57 -5.05 7.11
N PRO A 16 13.57 -5.63 8.32
CA PRO A 16 13.05 -6.97 8.55
C PRO A 16 11.57 -7.07 8.19
N LEU A 17 11.16 -8.18 7.57
CA LEU A 17 9.75 -8.42 7.20
C LEU A 17 8.80 -8.29 8.40
N ALA A 18 9.25 -8.71 9.59
CA ALA A 18 8.47 -8.64 10.83
C ALA A 18 8.14 -7.21 11.29
N ASP A 19 8.89 -6.21 10.81
CA ASP A 19 8.70 -4.80 11.16
C ASP A 19 7.76 -4.07 10.18
N ILE A 20 7.27 -4.77 9.14
CA ILE A 20 6.46 -4.19 8.07
C ILE A 20 4.98 -4.44 8.34
N ASP A 21 4.23 -3.36 8.59
CA ASP A 21 2.79 -3.40 8.83
C ASP A 21 2.10 -2.27 8.06
N LEU A 22 1.56 -2.58 6.88
CA LEU A 22 0.92 -1.59 6.02
C LEU A 22 -0.45 -1.11 6.56
N GLY A 23 -0.97 -1.79 7.58
CA GLY A 23 -2.19 -1.43 8.31
C GLY A 23 -1.97 -0.54 9.54
N ASP A 24 -0.75 -0.04 9.78
CA ASP A 24 -0.46 0.90 10.88
C ASP A 24 -0.05 2.28 10.33
N TRP A 25 -0.71 3.35 10.78
CA TRP A 25 -0.32 4.73 10.45
C TRP A 25 1.12 5.07 10.84
N ARG A 26 1.67 4.41 11.85
CA ARG A 26 3.07 4.60 12.27
C ARG A 26 4.06 4.17 11.18
N PHE A 27 3.73 3.16 10.37
CA PHE A 27 4.52 2.77 9.20
C PHE A 27 4.59 3.92 8.21
N TRP A 28 3.44 4.53 7.91
CA TRP A 28 3.33 5.60 6.92
C TRP A 28 3.96 6.93 7.37
N GLN A 29 4.18 7.11 8.68
CA GLN A 29 4.91 8.24 9.25
C GLN A 29 6.44 8.04 9.27
N ARG A 30 6.95 6.85 8.90
CA ARG A 30 8.39 6.61 8.79
C ARG A 30 9.00 7.39 7.63
N ASP A 31 10.30 7.61 7.74
CA ASP A 31 11.12 8.21 6.68
C ASP A 31 10.98 7.46 5.35
N GLU A 32 11.15 8.18 4.25
CA GLU A 32 11.02 7.66 2.88
C GLU A 32 12.01 6.52 2.61
N GLN A 33 13.27 6.63 3.05
CA GLN A 33 14.27 5.58 2.84
C GLN A 33 13.91 4.31 3.59
N TRP A 34 13.37 4.45 4.80
CA TRP A 34 12.90 3.31 5.57
C TRP A 34 11.73 2.61 4.86
N ARG A 35 10.77 3.37 4.31
CA ARG A 35 9.65 2.79 3.54
C ARG A 35 10.13 2.12 2.25
N ASP A 36 11.13 2.68 1.56
CA ASP A 36 11.72 2.04 0.38
C ASP A 36 12.40 0.71 0.73
N GLY A 37 13.13 0.66 1.85
CA GLY A 37 13.67 -0.58 2.43
C GLY A 37 12.59 -1.63 2.71
N ALA A 38 11.48 -1.21 3.33
CA ALA A 38 10.35 -2.10 3.57
C ALA A 38 9.77 -2.67 2.26
N PHE A 39 9.52 -1.83 1.25
CA PHE A 39 9.03 -2.31 -0.04
C PHE A 39 10.05 -3.18 -0.78
N ALA A 40 11.35 -2.95 -0.62
CA ALA A 40 12.41 -3.81 -1.15
C ALA A 40 12.36 -5.21 -0.50
N THR A 41 12.18 -5.28 0.82
CA THR A 41 11.98 -6.54 1.55
C THR A 41 10.71 -7.26 1.10
N LEU A 42 9.57 -6.57 0.99
CA LEU A 42 8.32 -7.16 0.51
C LEU A 42 8.49 -7.79 -0.89
N ARG A 43 9.10 -7.06 -1.84
CA ARG A 43 9.35 -7.59 -3.20
C ARG A 43 10.20 -8.86 -3.19
N ARG A 44 11.15 -8.96 -2.26
CA ARG A 44 12.09 -10.08 -2.13
C ARG A 44 11.44 -11.29 -1.46
N GLU A 45 10.74 -11.07 -0.35
CA GLU A 45 10.37 -12.14 0.59
C GLU A 45 8.87 -12.43 0.62
N ALA A 46 8.02 -11.43 0.44
CA ALA A 46 6.56 -11.56 0.51
C ALA A 46 5.85 -10.66 -0.52
N PRO A 47 6.05 -10.93 -1.83
CA PRO A 47 5.68 -10.00 -2.89
C PRO A 47 4.18 -9.77 -3.04
N ILE A 48 3.39 -10.76 -2.62
CA ILE A 48 1.94 -10.73 -2.46
C ILE A 48 1.66 -11.07 -0.99
N SER A 49 1.18 -10.10 -0.21
CA SER A 49 0.94 -10.27 1.22
C SER A 49 -0.38 -9.63 1.65
N PHE A 50 -1.03 -10.21 2.66
CA PHE A 50 -2.26 -9.68 3.22
C PHE A 50 -1.96 -8.82 4.45
N HIS A 51 -2.60 -7.65 4.51
CA HIS A 51 -2.44 -6.67 5.58
C HIS A 51 -3.80 -6.33 6.18
N ARG A 52 -3.81 -6.13 7.50
CA ARG A 52 -4.99 -5.67 8.21
C ARG A 52 -5.40 -4.27 7.75
N PRO A 53 -6.65 -3.86 7.98
CA PRO A 53 -7.08 -2.49 7.74
C PRO A 53 -6.21 -1.44 8.41
N LEU A 54 -6.14 -0.26 7.79
CA LEU A 54 -5.45 0.87 8.36
C LEU A 54 -6.16 1.34 9.63
N ARG A 55 -5.47 1.27 10.77
CA ARG A 55 -6.07 1.60 12.08
C ARG A 55 -6.25 3.11 12.28
N GLY A 56 -7.42 3.68 11.96
CA GLY A 56 -7.76 5.05 12.34
C GLY A 56 -8.85 5.67 11.47
N GLY A 57 -9.70 6.50 12.08
CA GLY A 57 -10.94 7.01 11.46
C GLY A 57 -12.13 6.16 11.89
N GLY A 58 -13.20 6.78 12.39
CA GLY A 58 -14.36 6.12 13.01
C GLY A 58 -15.28 5.35 12.06
N VAL A 59 -14.71 4.65 11.08
CA VAL A 59 -15.41 3.83 10.08
C VAL A 59 -15.07 2.36 10.36
N ASP A 60 -15.96 1.46 9.94
CA ASP A 60 -15.69 0.02 10.00
C ASP A 60 -14.41 -0.28 9.19
N PRO A 61 -13.37 -0.85 9.80
CA PRO A 61 -12.09 -1.08 9.14
C PRO A 61 -12.16 -2.07 7.96
N GLY A 62 -13.23 -2.87 7.85
CA GLY A 62 -13.32 -3.90 6.81
C GLY A 62 -12.35 -5.07 7.05
N PRO A 63 -12.18 -5.99 6.08
CA PRO A 63 -11.40 -7.21 6.29
C PRO A 63 -9.87 -6.99 6.21
N GLY A 64 -9.42 -5.98 5.47
CA GLY A 64 -8.01 -5.74 5.16
C GLY A 64 -7.77 -5.66 3.65
N HIS A 65 -6.51 -5.72 3.23
CA HIS A 65 -6.14 -5.59 1.82
C HIS A 65 -4.95 -6.47 1.46
N TRP A 66 -4.89 -6.85 0.18
CA TRP A 66 -3.71 -7.49 -0.41
C TRP A 66 -2.76 -6.42 -0.97
N ALA A 67 -1.48 -6.56 -0.68
CA ALA A 67 -0.42 -5.72 -1.24
C ALA A 67 0.35 -6.49 -2.31
N LEU A 68 0.30 -5.97 -3.55
CA LEU A 68 1.09 -6.44 -4.68
C LEU A 68 2.27 -5.48 -4.82
N THR A 69 3.50 -5.98 -4.67
CA THR A 69 4.69 -5.11 -4.60
C THR A 69 5.64 -5.26 -5.78
N ARG A 70 5.50 -6.31 -6.60
CA ARG A 70 6.28 -6.49 -7.83
C ARG A 70 5.60 -5.83 -9.01
N TYR A 71 6.44 -5.37 -9.93
CA TYR A 71 6.00 -4.74 -11.17
C TYR A 71 5.06 -5.66 -11.97
N ASP A 72 5.42 -6.94 -12.16
CA ASP A 72 4.63 -7.86 -12.98
C ASP A 72 3.23 -8.12 -12.41
N ASP A 73 3.11 -8.23 -11.09
CA ASP A 73 1.82 -8.43 -10.40
C ASP A 73 0.93 -7.20 -10.56
N ILE A 74 1.49 -6.00 -10.37
CA ILE A 74 0.80 -4.72 -10.56
C ILE A 74 0.37 -4.55 -12.02
N TRP A 75 1.27 -4.85 -12.95
CA TRP A 75 1.02 -4.79 -14.39
C TRP A 75 -0.09 -5.73 -14.81
N PHE A 76 -0.09 -6.96 -14.29
CA PHE A 76 -1.15 -7.93 -14.51
C PHE A 76 -2.49 -7.41 -13.97
N ALA A 77 -2.55 -7.01 -12.70
CA ALA A 77 -3.79 -6.53 -12.09
C ALA A 77 -4.41 -5.37 -12.87
N SER A 78 -3.57 -4.42 -13.29
CA SER A 78 -3.97 -3.23 -14.05
C SER A 78 -4.58 -3.54 -15.42
N ARG A 79 -4.28 -4.71 -16.00
CA ARG A 79 -4.74 -5.13 -17.33
C ARG A 79 -5.87 -6.15 -17.30
N HIS A 80 -6.29 -6.58 -16.12
CA HIS A 80 -7.37 -7.54 -15.94
C HIS A 80 -8.48 -6.94 -15.08
N PRO A 81 -9.12 -5.83 -15.50
CA PRO A 81 -10.19 -5.17 -14.73
C PRO A 81 -11.40 -6.07 -14.48
N GLN A 82 -11.62 -7.09 -15.31
CA GLN A 82 -12.62 -8.14 -15.10
C GLN A 82 -12.33 -9.02 -13.88
N LEU A 83 -11.08 -9.06 -13.41
CA LEU A 83 -10.65 -9.75 -12.18
C LEU A 83 -10.45 -8.75 -11.02
N PHE A 84 -9.98 -7.54 -11.32
CA PHE A 84 -9.66 -6.49 -10.35
C PHE A 84 -10.43 -5.21 -10.68
N SER A 85 -11.65 -5.12 -10.15
CA SER A 85 -12.56 -3.99 -10.38
C SER A 85 -12.14 -2.75 -9.60
N SER A 86 -12.28 -1.58 -10.22
CA SER A 86 -12.17 -0.27 -9.55
C SER A 86 -13.47 0.22 -8.91
N SER A 87 -14.56 -0.55 -9.04
CA SER A 87 -15.87 -0.25 -8.46
C SER A 87 -16.07 -1.06 -7.17
N PRO A 88 -16.60 -0.46 -6.09
CA PRO A 88 -17.14 0.91 -6.01
C PRO A 88 -16.09 1.99 -5.68
N ASN A 89 -14.87 1.63 -5.26
CA ASN A 89 -13.83 2.57 -4.88
C ASN A 89 -12.43 2.05 -5.26
N ILE A 90 -11.44 2.94 -5.19
CA ILE A 90 -10.01 2.65 -5.46
C ILE A 90 -9.11 2.96 -4.25
N VAL A 91 -9.69 3.27 -3.10
CA VAL A 91 -8.98 3.67 -1.88
C VAL A 91 -9.21 2.63 -0.79
N ILE A 92 -8.20 2.37 0.04
CA ILE A 92 -8.27 1.35 1.11
C ILE A 92 -9.32 1.71 2.18
N SER A 93 -9.61 3.00 2.37
CA SER A 93 -10.70 3.41 3.24
C SER A 93 -12.01 3.18 2.51
N ASP A 94 -12.88 2.35 3.07
CA ASP A 94 -14.28 2.31 2.68
C ASP A 94 -14.92 3.64 3.08
N GLY A 95 -14.84 4.62 2.19
CA GLY A 95 -15.52 5.89 2.35
C GLY A 95 -17.03 5.69 2.37
N ASN A 96 -17.75 6.67 2.91
CA ASN A 96 -19.21 6.74 2.84
C ASN A 96 -19.67 6.40 1.40
N PRO A 97 -20.50 5.36 1.19
CA PRO A 97 -20.88 4.89 -0.15
C PRO A 97 -21.47 5.98 -1.05
N GLU A 98 -22.11 7.01 -0.47
CA GLU A 98 -22.63 8.19 -1.20
C GLU A 98 -21.55 8.99 -1.95
N LEU A 99 -20.30 9.01 -1.44
CA LEU A 99 -19.18 9.72 -2.08
C LEU A 99 -18.54 8.92 -3.22
N SER A 100 -18.64 7.59 -3.16
CA SER A 100 -18.12 6.70 -4.22
C SER A 100 -18.90 6.84 -5.53
N GLU A 101 -20.20 7.11 -5.46
CA GLU A 101 -21.06 7.32 -6.64
C GLU A 101 -20.76 8.62 -7.40
N PHE A 102 -20.24 9.66 -6.72
CA PHE A 102 -19.96 10.96 -7.36
C PHE A 102 -18.77 10.92 -8.33
N SER A 103 -17.79 10.04 -8.08
CA SER A 103 -16.58 9.92 -8.92
C SER A 103 -16.75 8.98 -10.13
N ALA A 104 -17.90 8.30 -10.22
CA ALA A 104 -18.25 7.37 -11.31
C ALA A 104 -19.17 7.97 -12.37
N ARG A 105 -19.45 9.29 -12.31
CA ARG A 105 -20.30 10.02 -13.26
C ARG A 105 -19.52 11.01 -14.12
#